data_AF-A0A6N2LKV2-F1
#
_entry.id   AF-A0A6N2LKV2-F1
#
_cell.length_a   1.000
_cell.length_b   1.000
_cell.length_c   1.000
_cell.angle_alpha   90.00
_cell.angle_beta   90.00
_cell.angle_gamma   90.00
#
_symmetry.space_group_name_H-M   'P 1'
#
loop_
_entity.id
_entity.type
_entity.pdbx_description
1 polymer ?
#
loop_
_entity_poly.entity_id
_entity_poly.type
_entity_poly.pdbx_seq_one_letter_code
_entity_poly.pdbx_strand_id
1 'polypeptide(L)'
;MASAVVKGAWKSIREKGFGAFLRELKDEGYLNCLADGNLLQTKIHNIGAKLIGVDKFGNKYYQNLETIHGNLVCPVECNIVTSPVKATDSMVFKVCFYALSTLILNLMWHFLGRHRWVEYAEKSRYNASQVPPEWHGWLHFITDHTGDELLMLKPKRYSIEHKENLSGEGEEFIYHSKGHSLNPGQKDWTRYQSWQPTKTK
;
A
#
# COMPACT_ATOMS: atom_id res chain seq x y z
N MET A 1 24.63 5.64 12.78
CA MET A 1 23.25 5.94 12.35
C MET A 1 22.61 7.01 13.23
N ALA A 2 22.36 6.76 14.53
CA ALA A 2 21.68 7.72 15.43
C ALA A 2 22.36 9.11 15.52
N SER A 3 23.70 9.17 15.62
CA SER A 3 24.43 10.45 15.68
C SER A 3 24.29 11.29 14.40
N ALA A 4 24.16 10.67 13.23
CA ALA A 4 23.99 11.39 11.95
C ALA A 4 22.58 11.98 11.82
N VAL A 5 21.56 11.24 12.24
CA VAL A 5 20.16 11.69 12.27
C VAL A 5 19.99 12.83 13.27
N VAL A 6 20.54 12.71 14.48
CA VAL A 6 20.50 13.77 15.50
C VAL A 6 21.23 15.03 15.01
N LYS A 7 22.42 14.88 14.39
CA LYS A 7 23.14 16.02 13.80
C LYS A 7 22.38 16.66 12.65
N GLY A 8 21.72 15.87 11.79
CA GLY A 8 20.87 16.36 10.71
C GLY A 8 19.65 17.12 11.22
N ALA A 9 18.96 16.59 12.24
CA ALA A 9 17.84 17.25 12.89
C ALA A 9 18.27 18.57 13.55
N TRP A 10 19.41 18.57 14.27
CA TRP A 10 19.96 19.78 14.89
C TRP A 10 20.33 20.84 13.84
N LYS A 11 20.92 20.42 12.71
CA LYS A 11 21.21 21.31 11.59
C LYS A 11 19.95 21.92 10.99
N SER A 12 18.89 21.12 10.79
CA SER A 12 17.60 21.60 10.28
C SER A 12 16.93 22.60 11.25
N ILE A 13 16.98 22.33 12.55
CA ILE A 13 16.48 23.24 13.59
C ILE A 13 17.27 24.56 13.60
N ARG A 14 18.58 24.52 13.37
CA ARG A 14 19.44 25.70 13.32
C ARG A 14 19.20 26.56 12.07
N GLU A 15 18.90 25.93 10.93
CA GLU A 15 18.72 26.61 9.64
C GLU A 15 17.31 27.17 9.46
N LYS A 16 16.27 26.40 9.82
CA LYS A 16 14.86 26.78 9.62
C LYS A 16 14.20 27.38 10.86
N GLY A 17 14.81 27.19 12.04
CA GLY A 17 14.21 27.54 13.33
C GLY A 17 13.25 26.46 13.84
N PHE A 18 13.12 26.37 15.17
CA PHE A 18 12.35 25.32 15.84
C PHE A 18 10.87 25.29 15.45
N GLY A 19 10.24 26.46 15.27
CA GLY A 19 8.83 26.56 14.88
C GLY A 19 8.54 26.04 13.46
N ALA A 20 9.41 26.36 12.49
CA ALA A 20 9.27 25.87 11.12
C ALA A 20 9.55 24.36 11.03
N PHE A 21 10.52 23.87 11.81
CA PHE A 21 10.81 22.44 11.93
C PHE A 21 9.62 21.66 12.51
N LEU A 22 8.97 22.17 13.57
CA LEU A 22 7.75 21.56 14.11
C LEU A 22 6.59 21.58 13.12
N ARG A 23 6.47 22.66 12.33
CA ARG A 23 5.46 22.74 11.26
C ARG A 23 5.72 21.71 10.17
N GLU A 24 6.97 21.56 9.75
CA GLU A 24 7.39 20.54 8.77
C GLU A 24 7.09 19.12 9.27
N LEU A 25 7.42 18.81 10.53
CA LEU A 25 7.06 17.52 11.14
C LEU A 25 5.55 17.28 11.22
N LYS A 26 4.77 18.32 11.45
CA LYS A 26 3.31 18.26 11.45
C LYS A 26 2.77 18.02 10.04
N ASP A 27 3.26 18.78 9.05
CA ASP A 27 2.83 18.73 7.65
C ASP A 27 3.21 17.39 7.00
N GLU A 28 4.36 16.82 7.34
CA GLU A 28 4.79 15.48 6.90
C GLU A 28 4.10 14.33 7.65
N GLY A 29 3.32 14.64 8.68
CA GLY A 29 2.53 13.69 9.46
C GLY A 29 3.33 12.89 10.49
N TYR A 30 4.57 13.29 10.81
CA TYR A 30 5.40 12.60 11.82
C TYR A 30 4.78 12.66 13.22
N LEU A 31 4.02 13.71 13.53
CA LEU A 31 3.27 13.80 14.80
C LEU A 31 2.12 12.78 14.88
N ASN A 32 1.44 12.52 13.76
CA ASN A 32 0.33 11.55 13.71
C ASN A 32 0.82 10.11 13.87
N CYS A 33 2.10 9.84 13.58
CA CYS A 33 2.73 8.52 13.78
C CYS A 33 2.80 8.10 15.26
N LEU A 34 2.73 9.05 16.20
CA LEU A 34 2.74 8.72 17.63
C LEU A 34 1.43 8.07 18.08
N ALA A 35 0.32 8.42 17.45
CA ALA A 35 -1.00 7.86 17.72
C ALA A 35 -1.34 6.68 16.80
N ASP A 36 -0.87 6.69 15.55
CA ASP A 36 -1.06 5.61 14.58
C ASP A 36 0.21 4.77 14.38
N GLY A 37 0.20 3.55 14.93
CA GLY A 37 1.30 2.60 14.82
C GLY A 37 1.59 2.12 13.40
N ASN A 38 0.57 2.06 12.52
CA ASN A 38 0.77 1.64 11.14
C ASN A 38 1.55 2.69 10.36
N LEU A 39 1.22 3.96 10.57
CA LEU A 39 1.94 5.07 9.95
C LEU A 39 3.39 5.11 10.42
N LEU A 40 3.65 4.88 11.70
CA LEU A 40 5.02 4.78 12.23
C LEU A 40 5.80 3.66 11.53
N GLN A 41 5.20 2.48 11.36
CA GLN A 41 5.84 1.36 10.67
C GLN A 41 6.21 1.70 9.22
N THR A 42 5.30 2.34 8.47
CA THR A 42 5.60 2.76 7.09
C THR A 42 6.72 3.80 7.01
N LYS A 43 6.76 4.77 7.95
CA LYS A 43 7.85 5.74 8.03
C LYS A 43 9.20 5.10 8.36
N ILE A 44 9.21 4.02 9.16
CA ILE A 44 10.43 3.24 9.41
C ILE A 44 10.85 2.50 8.14
N HIS A 45 9.91 1.90 7.40
CA HIS A 45 10.22 1.22 6.14
C HIS A 45 10.76 2.19 5.07
N ASN A 46 10.36 3.46 5.10
CA ASN A 46 10.89 4.49 4.20
C ASN A 46 12.40 4.75 4.42
N ILE A 47 12.96 4.40 5.58
CA ILE A 47 14.39 4.56 5.87
C ILE A 47 15.16 3.49 5.08
N GLY A 48 15.68 3.89 3.91
CA GLY A 48 16.40 3.00 2.97
C GLY A 48 15.59 2.59 1.74
N ALA A 49 14.40 3.14 1.55
CA ALA A 49 13.59 2.87 0.37
C ALA A 49 13.83 3.88 -0.76
N LYS A 50 13.72 3.41 -2.00
CA LYS A 50 13.75 4.26 -3.19
C LYS A 50 12.32 4.72 -3.52
N LEU A 51 12.14 6.02 -3.68
CA LEU A 51 10.90 6.58 -4.23
C LEU A 51 10.83 6.26 -5.73
N ILE A 52 9.77 5.57 -6.15
CA ILE A 52 9.56 5.20 -7.55
C ILE A 52 8.73 6.24 -8.28
N GLY A 53 7.63 6.68 -7.67
CA GLY A 53 6.75 7.65 -8.28
C GLY A 53 5.74 8.25 -7.31
N VAL A 54 5.06 9.28 -7.79
CA VAL A 54 3.99 9.98 -7.06
C VAL A 54 2.79 10.07 -7.99
N ASP A 55 1.64 9.67 -7.48
CA ASP A 55 0.39 9.72 -8.23
C ASP A 55 -0.27 11.11 -8.17
N LYS A 56 -1.27 11.34 -9.04
CA LYS A 56 -2.17 12.50 -9.06
C LYS A 56 -2.71 12.88 -7.67
N PHE A 57 -3.05 11.90 -6.85
CA PHE A 57 -3.61 12.14 -5.51
C PHE A 57 -2.54 12.47 -4.46
N GLY A 58 -1.25 12.50 -4.84
CA GLY A 58 -0.12 12.78 -3.95
C GLY A 58 0.38 11.55 -3.18
N ASN A 59 -0.16 10.37 -3.47
CA ASN A 59 0.30 9.11 -2.88
C ASN A 59 1.71 8.80 -3.38
N LYS A 60 2.62 8.43 -2.47
CA LYS A 60 4.03 8.16 -2.77
C LYS A 60 4.28 6.65 -2.77
N TYR A 61 4.89 6.15 -3.83
CA TYR A 61 5.16 4.72 -4.01
C TYR A 61 6.63 4.43 -3.82
N TYR A 62 6.94 3.52 -2.90
CA TYR A 62 8.31 3.18 -2.55
C TYR A 62 8.60 1.72 -2.87
N GLN A 63 9.85 1.49 -3.25
CA GLN A 63 10.39 0.16 -3.46
C GLN A 63 11.73 0.02 -2.76
N ASN A 64 11.93 -1.11 -2.09
CA ASN A 64 13.21 -1.49 -1.52
C ASN A 64 13.61 -2.86 -2.06
N LEU A 65 14.58 -2.87 -2.97
CA LEU A 65 15.11 -4.13 -3.53
C LEU A 65 16.18 -4.76 -2.63
N GLU A 66 16.69 -4.02 -1.64
CA GLU A 66 17.67 -4.53 -0.67
C GLU A 66 17.02 -5.47 0.35
N THR A 67 15.72 -5.34 0.62
CA THR A 67 14.97 -6.34 1.40
C THR A 67 14.84 -7.68 0.67
N ILE A 68 15.01 -7.71 -0.65
CA ILE A 68 15.04 -8.95 -1.46
C ILE A 68 16.46 -9.52 -1.49
N HIS A 69 17.47 -8.65 -1.61
CA HIS A 69 18.88 -9.03 -1.73
C HIS A 69 19.66 -9.09 -0.39
N GLY A 70 19.01 -8.74 0.72
CA GLY A 70 19.52 -8.91 2.08
C GLY A 70 19.56 -10.39 2.44
N ASN A 71 20.67 -11.05 2.10
CA ASN A 71 20.98 -12.45 2.37
C ASN A 71 20.04 -13.49 1.75
N LEU A 72 19.45 -13.18 0.60
CA LEU A 72 18.95 -14.20 -0.31
C LEU A 72 19.34 -13.84 -1.74
N VAL A 73 20.50 -14.35 -2.14
CA VAL A 73 20.61 -14.88 -3.51
C VAL A 73 19.41 -15.81 -3.66
N CYS A 74 18.42 -15.45 -4.48
CA CYS A 74 17.49 -16.44 -5.00
C CYS A 74 18.37 -17.52 -5.64
N PRO A 75 18.39 -18.78 -5.15
CA PRO A 75 19.13 -19.82 -5.83
C PRO A 75 18.34 -20.11 -7.11
N VAL A 76 18.65 -19.40 -8.20
CA VAL A 76 18.25 -19.81 -9.54
C VAL A 76 19.07 -21.03 -10.00
N GLU A 77 19.96 -21.55 -9.14
CA GLU A 77 20.46 -22.91 -9.22
C GLU A 77 20.29 -23.61 -7.86
N CYS A 78 19.21 -24.39 -7.71
CA CYS A 78 19.14 -25.43 -6.70
C CYS A 78 20.13 -26.55 -7.08
N ASN A 79 21.41 -26.35 -6.79
CA ASN A 79 22.38 -27.45 -6.61
C ASN A 79 22.84 -27.43 -5.15
N ILE A 80 21.94 -27.84 -4.25
CA ILE A 80 22.34 -28.28 -2.93
C ILE A 80 23.07 -29.61 -3.14
N VAL A 81 24.39 -29.56 -3.33
CA VAL A 81 25.24 -30.72 -3.13
C VAL A 81 25.14 -31.05 -1.64
N THR A 82 24.28 -32.02 -1.32
CA THR A 82 24.20 -32.64 -0.01
C THR A 82 25.50 -33.39 0.23
N SER A 83 26.49 -32.69 0.77
CA SER A 83 27.66 -33.35 1.35
C SER A 83 27.19 -33.98 2.68
N PRO A 84 27.25 -35.31 2.85
CA PRO A 84 26.82 -35.93 4.09
C PRO A 84 27.87 -35.66 5.17
N VAL A 85 27.64 -34.64 6.01
CA VAL A 85 28.38 -34.52 7.27
C VAL A 85 27.91 -35.67 8.15
N LYS A 86 28.82 -36.60 8.44
CA LYS A 86 28.58 -37.79 9.27
C LYS A 86 27.95 -37.38 10.60
N ALA A 87 26.69 -37.75 10.79
CA ALA A 87 25.92 -37.48 11.98
C ALA A 87 26.43 -38.34 13.14
N THR A 88 26.99 -37.73 14.17
CA THR A 88 27.04 -38.34 15.51
C THR A 88 25.66 -38.21 16.14
N ASP A 89 25.06 -39.35 16.49
CA ASP A 89 23.66 -39.52 16.86
C ASP A 89 23.30 -38.92 18.23
N SER A 90 23.17 -37.60 18.30
CA SER A 90 22.52 -36.93 19.43
C SER A 90 21.21 -36.30 18.97
N MET A 91 20.10 -36.84 19.49
CA MET A 91 18.73 -36.36 19.24
C MET A 91 18.57 -34.85 19.51
N VAL A 92 19.36 -34.31 20.44
CA VAL A 92 19.38 -32.89 20.81
C VAL A 92 19.86 -31.99 19.67
N PHE A 93 20.85 -32.45 18.88
CA PHE A 93 21.36 -31.69 17.75
C PHE A 93 20.36 -31.64 16.58
N LYS A 94 19.63 -32.74 16.34
CA LYS A 94 18.58 -32.80 15.31
C LYS A 94 17.42 -31.88 15.64
N VAL A 95 16.95 -31.84 16.89
CA VAL A 95 15.84 -30.96 17.31
C VAL A 95 16.24 -29.48 17.27
N CYS A 96 17.44 -29.11 17.74
CA CYS A 96 17.92 -27.74 17.65
C CYS A 96 18.14 -27.27 16.21
N PHE A 97 18.63 -28.12 15.31
CA PHE A 97 18.85 -27.75 13.91
C PHE A 97 17.53 -27.56 13.14
N TYR A 98 16.52 -28.40 13.40
CA TYR A 98 15.17 -28.23 12.84
C TYR A 98 14.42 -27.02 13.44
N ALA A 99 14.60 -26.74 14.74
CA ALA A 99 14.04 -25.55 15.37
C ALA A 99 14.71 -24.27 14.84
N LEU A 100 16.04 -24.26 14.67
CA LEU A 100 16.74 -23.11 14.06
C LEU A 100 16.39 -22.94 12.58
N SER A 101 16.28 -24.02 11.81
CA SER A 101 15.95 -23.94 10.38
C SER A 101 14.52 -23.46 10.15
N THR A 102 13.55 -23.90 10.97
CA THR A 102 12.17 -23.43 10.91
C THR A 102 12.02 -21.99 11.43
N LEU A 103 12.82 -21.57 12.40
CA LEU A 103 12.85 -20.17 12.86
C LEU A 103 13.48 -19.24 11.81
N ILE A 104 14.55 -19.67 11.14
CA ILE A 104 15.21 -18.94 10.05
C ILE A 104 14.30 -18.89 8.81
N LEU A 105 13.65 -19.99 8.43
CA LEU A 105 12.64 -20.00 7.37
C LEU A 105 11.49 -19.03 7.74
N ASN A 106 10.91 -19.09 8.95
CA ASN A 106 9.84 -18.17 9.36
C ASN A 106 10.28 -16.69 9.38
N LEU A 107 11.54 -16.38 9.71
CA LEU A 107 12.09 -15.02 9.61
C LEU A 107 12.33 -14.59 8.16
N MET A 108 12.67 -15.52 7.27
CA MET A 108 12.99 -15.28 5.86
C MET A 108 11.73 -15.08 5.01
N TRP A 109 10.66 -15.82 5.31
CA TRP A 109 9.32 -15.61 4.74
C TRP A 109 8.71 -14.27 5.14
N HIS A 110 9.17 -13.64 6.23
CA HIS A 110 8.68 -12.33 6.63
C HIS A 110 9.09 -11.20 5.68
N PHE A 111 10.13 -11.34 4.85
CA PHE A 111 10.62 -10.21 4.02
C PHE A 111 10.13 -10.24 2.57
N LEU A 112 9.75 -11.40 2.06
CA LEU A 112 9.17 -11.53 0.72
C LEU A 112 7.78 -10.86 0.68
N GLY A 113 7.54 -10.03 -0.32
CA GLY A 113 6.27 -9.28 -0.49
C GLY A 113 6.16 -7.95 0.26
N ARG A 114 7.12 -7.56 1.11
CA ARG A 114 7.13 -6.24 1.78
C ARG A 114 8.06 -5.21 1.12
N HIS A 115 8.49 -5.49 -0.11
CA HIS A 115 9.46 -4.68 -0.85
C HIS A 115 8.83 -3.55 -1.68
N ARG A 116 7.50 -3.54 -1.85
CA ARG A 116 6.72 -2.44 -2.44
C ARG A 116 5.65 -2.02 -1.45
N TRP A 117 5.50 -0.72 -1.25
CA TRP A 117 4.41 -0.17 -0.43
C TRP A 117 4.07 1.25 -0.88
N VAL A 118 2.92 1.72 -0.42
CA VAL A 118 2.41 3.06 -0.65
C VAL A 118 2.35 3.84 0.65
N GLU A 119 2.72 5.11 0.59
CA GLU A 119 2.46 6.09 1.62
C GLU A 119 1.37 7.05 1.12
N TYR A 120 0.19 6.97 1.72
CA TYR A 120 -0.93 7.83 1.35
C TYR A 120 -0.65 9.30 1.65
N ALA A 121 -1.16 10.20 0.80
CA ALA A 121 -1.05 11.64 1.02
C ALA A 121 -1.82 12.07 2.29
N GLU A 122 -3.06 11.59 2.41
CA GLU A 122 -3.90 11.84 3.56
C GLU A 122 -3.51 10.94 4.74
N LYS A 123 -3.15 11.56 5.87
CA LYS A 123 -2.64 10.83 7.05
C LYS A 123 -3.71 10.47 8.06
N SER A 124 -4.80 11.23 8.12
CA SER A 124 -5.84 11.03 9.14
C SER A 124 -6.81 9.91 8.76
N ARG A 125 -7.18 9.82 7.48
CA ARG A 125 -8.22 8.91 6.99
C ARG A 125 -7.79 8.24 5.69
N TYR A 126 -6.70 7.48 5.75
CA TYR A 126 -6.23 6.72 4.60
C TYR A 126 -7.11 5.49 4.36
N ASN A 127 -7.32 5.16 3.09
CA ASN A 127 -8.09 4.00 2.66
C ASN A 127 -7.36 3.24 1.53
N ALA A 128 -7.40 1.92 1.56
CA ALA A 128 -6.81 1.07 0.53
C ALA A 128 -7.29 1.42 -0.89
N SER A 129 -8.56 1.82 -1.03
CA SER A 129 -9.18 2.18 -2.31
C SER A 129 -8.71 3.51 -2.91
N GLN A 130 -7.88 4.30 -2.22
CA GLN A 130 -7.32 5.56 -2.73
C GLN A 130 -6.24 5.35 -3.80
N VAL A 131 -5.72 4.13 -3.94
CA VAL A 131 -4.72 3.78 -4.97
C VAL A 131 -5.42 3.71 -6.34
N PRO A 132 -4.96 4.45 -7.36
CA PRO A 132 -5.53 4.37 -8.70
C PRO A 132 -5.19 3.04 -9.39
N PRO A 133 -5.95 2.65 -10.43
CA PRO A 133 -5.76 1.38 -11.10
C PRO A 133 -4.38 1.23 -11.74
N GLU A 134 -3.80 2.33 -12.26
CA GLU A 134 -2.42 2.37 -12.76
C GLU A 134 -1.37 1.91 -11.74
N TRP A 135 -1.48 2.31 -10.47
CA TRP A 135 -0.54 1.92 -9.41
C TRP A 135 -0.93 0.63 -8.69
N HIS A 136 -2.20 0.24 -8.74
CA HIS A 136 -2.72 -0.95 -8.08
C HIS A 136 -2.02 -2.23 -8.59
N GLY A 137 -1.85 -2.39 -9.90
CA GLY A 137 -1.19 -3.57 -10.48
C GLY A 137 0.27 -3.73 -10.01
N TRP A 138 1.01 -2.62 -9.99
CA TRP A 138 2.40 -2.58 -9.53
C TRP A 138 2.54 -2.87 -8.04
N LEU A 139 1.65 -2.31 -7.22
CA LEU A 139 1.65 -2.51 -5.76
C LEU A 139 1.35 -3.96 -5.37
N HIS A 140 0.46 -4.62 -6.12
CA HIS A 140 0.04 -6.00 -5.88
C HIS A 140 0.89 -7.07 -6.57
N PHE A 141 2.07 -6.71 -7.10
CA PHE A 141 2.98 -7.64 -7.80
C PHE A 141 2.34 -8.35 -9.00
N ILE A 142 1.32 -7.74 -9.63
CA ILE A 142 0.69 -8.28 -10.83
C ILE A 142 1.52 -7.91 -12.06
N THR A 143 2.06 -6.69 -12.07
CA THR A 143 2.88 -6.15 -13.15
C THR A 143 4.15 -5.51 -12.61
N ASP A 144 5.23 -5.55 -13.38
CA ASP A 144 6.47 -4.83 -13.06
C ASP A 144 6.52 -3.42 -13.65
N HIS A 145 5.58 -3.10 -14.54
CA HIS A 145 5.39 -1.76 -15.09
C HIS A 145 4.99 -0.77 -14.00
N THR A 146 5.60 0.41 -14.02
CA THR A 146 5.26 1.51 -13.11
C THR A 146 3.91 2.13 -13.47
N GLY A 147 3.27 2.83 -12.52
CA GLY A 147 2.00 3.50 -12.78
C GLY A 147 2.10 4.56 -13.88
N ASP A 148 3.25 5.21 -14.02
CA ASP A 148 3.49 6.22 -15.04
C ASP A 148 3.52 5.63 -16.46
N GLU A 149 4.08 4.44 -16.64
CA GLU A 149 4.05 3.69 -17.91
C GLU A 149 2.61 3.32 -18.29
N LEU A 150 1.85 2.80 -17.33
CA LEU A 150 0.45 2.41 -17.55
C LEU A 150 -0.46 3.61 -17.78
N LEU A 151 -0.15 4.77 -17.22
CA LEU A 151 -0.88 6.01 -17.47
C LEU A 151 -0.82 6.42 -18.94
N MET A 152 0.28 6.12 -19.65
CA MET A 152 0.39 6.39 -21.09
C MET A 152 -0.55 5.53 -21.93
N LEU A 153 -0.90 4.34 -21.43
CA LEU A 153 -1.81 3.39 -22.10
C LEU A 153 -3.29 3.67 -21.80
N LYS A 154 -3.59 4.63 -20.91
CA LYS A 154 -4.96 4.92 -20.47
C LYS A 154 -5.85 5.42 -21.63
N PRO A 155 -7.01 4.78 -21.88
CA PRO A 155 -7.86 5.12 -23.01
C PRO A 155 -8.57 6.47 -22.82
N LYS A 156 -8.11 7.50 -23.53
CA LYS A 156 -8.59 8.90 -23.35
C LYS A 156 -10.08 9.12 -23.65
N ARG A 157 -10.73 8.27 -24.46
CA ARG A 157 -12.09 8.51 -24.95
C ARG A 157 -13.17 8.27 -23.89
N TYR A 158 -12.97 7.29 -23.02
CA TYR A 158 -13.99 6.83 -22.07
C TYR A 158 -13.43 6.56 -20.67
N SER A 159 -12.15 6.88 -20.44
CA SER A 159 -11.55 6.75 -19.11
C SER A 159 -12.27 7.66 -18.12
N ILE A 160 -12.75 7.06 -17.03
CA ILE A 160 -13.28 7.78 -15.87
C ILE A 160 -12.12 8.01 -14.91
N GLU A 161 -12.15 9.14 -14.21
CA GLU A 161 -11.17 9.41 -13.16
C GLU A 161 -11.36 8.45 -11.98
N HIS A 162 -10.26 8.09 -11.32
CA HIS A 162 -10.33 7.26 -10.13
C HIS A 162 -11.08 7.99 -9.01
N LYS A 163 -12.01 7.29 -8.39
CA LYS A 163 -12.75 7.74 -7.21
C LYS A 163 -12.61 6.66 -6.14
N GLU A 164 -12.22 7.06 -4.94
CA GLU A 164 -12.13 6.15 -3.81
C GLU A 164 -13.50 5.58 -3.41
N ASN A 165 -13.48 4.51 -2.62
CA ASN A 165 -14.70 3.92 -2.13
C ASN A 165 -15.26 4.71 -0.93
N LEU A 166 -16.23 5.59 -1.19
CA LEU A 166 -16.95 6.40 -0.20
C LEU A 166 -18.15 5.64 0.44
N SER A 167 -18.05 4.31 0.56
CA SER A 167 -19.10 3.52 1.19
C SER A 167 -19.29 3.97 2.65
N GLY A 168 -20.51 4.38 3.00
CA GLY A 168 -20.87 4.82 4.35
C GLY A 168 -20.69 6.31 4.65
N GLU A 169 -20.28 7.14 3.69
CA GLU A 169 -20.13 8.61 3.89
C GLU A 169 -21.40 9.41 3.60
N GLY A 170 -22.42 8.76 3.05
CA GLY A 170 -23.70 9.38 2.72
C GLY A 170 -24.35 8.69 1.52
N GLU A 171 -25.68 8.71 1.46
CA GLU A 171 -26.46 8.05 0.41
C GLU A 171 -26.11 8.58 -0.99
N GLU A 172 -25.78 9.87 -1.13
CA GLU A 172 -25.45 10.48 -2.42
C GLU A 172 -24.15 9.95 -3.05
N PHE A 173 -23.21 9.47 -2.23
CA PHE A 173 -21.93 8.94 -2.70
C PHE A 173 -21.98 7.44 -2.99
N ILE A 174 -22.96 6.76 -2.40
CA ILE A 174 -23.16 5.32 -2.52
C ILE A 174 -23.94 5.02 -3.79
N TYR A 175 -23.54 3.96 -4.48
CA TYR A 175 -24.31 3.51 -5.64
C TYR A 175 -25.56 2.76 -5.19
N HIS A 176 -26.73 3.26 -5.61
CA HIS A 176 -28.00 2.53 -5.48
C HIS A 176 -28.44 1.93 -6.81
N SER A 177 -29.03 0.74 -6.75
CA SER A 177 -29.62 0.09 -7.91
C SER A 177 -30.80 0.89 -8.45
N LYS A 178 -31.17 0.64 -9.72
CA LYS A 178 -32.25 1.38 -10.40
C LYS A 178 -33.63 1.21 -9.74
N GLY A 179 -33.86 0.14 -8.97
CA GLY A 179 -35.13 -0.09 -8.28
C GLY A 179 -35.15 0.39 -6.82
N HIS A 180 -34.01 0.84 -6.28
CA HIS A 180 -33.88 1.22 -4.89
C HIS A 180 -34.63 2.53 -4.60
N SER A 181 -35.33 2.62 -3.46
CA SER A 181 -36.16 3.79 -3.11
C SER A 181 -35.36 5.07 -2.86
N LEU A 182 -34.09 4.97 -2.47
CA LEU A 182 -33.21 6.14 -2.31
C LEU A 182 -32.60 6.62 -3.63
N ASN A 183 -32.78 5.87 -4.73
CA ASN A 183 -32.30 6.31 -6.04
C ASN A 183 -33.24 7.40 -6.58
N PRO A 184 -32.77 8.62 -6.89
CA PRO A 184 -33.63 9.70 -7.39
C PRO A 184 -34.31 9.35 -8.73
N GLY A 185 -33.73 8.43 -9.50
CA GLY A 185 -34.28 7.93 -10.75
C GLY A 185 -34.88 6.54 -10.62
N GLN A 186 -35.65 6.28 -9.55
CA GLN A 186 -36.26 4.96 -9.31
C GLN A 186 -37.05 4.50 -10.54
N LYS A 187 -36.56 3.43 -11.16
CA LYS A 187 -37.09 2.87 -12.39
C LYS A 187 -38.30 2.00 -12.10
N ASP A 188 -39.39 2.27 -12.80
CA ASP A 188 -40.49 1.34 -12.92
C ASP A 188 -40.14 0.21 -13.92
N TRP A 189 -40.41 -1.03 -13.52
CA TRP A 189 -40.13 -2.24 -14.30
C TRP A 189 -41.37 -2.79 -15.00
N THR A 190 -42.51 -2.08 -14.94
CA THR A 190 -43.70 -2.42 -15.71
C THR A 190 -43.35 -2.56 -17.20
N ARG A 191 -43.74 -3.69 -17.79
CA ARG A 191 -43.50 -4.00 -19.21
C ARG A 191 -44.61 -3.51 -20.13
N TYR A 192 -45.72 -3.11 -19.54
CA TYR A 192 -46.91 -2.62 -20.20
C TYR A 192 -47.25 -1.25 -19.64
N GLN A 193 -47.90 -0.42 -20.45
CA GLN A 193 -48.43 0.85 -19.97
C GLN A 193 -49.85 0.61 -19.46
N SER A 194 -50.12 1.02 -18.22
CA SER A 194 -51.48 0.99 -17.68
C SER A 194 -52.34 2.02 -18.41
N TRP A 195 -53.59 1.65 -18.71
CA TRP A 195 -54.55 2.61 -19.25
C TRP A 195 -54.85 3.69 -18.20
N GLN A 196 -54.69 4.95 -18.57
CA GLN A 196 -54.97 6.11 -17.72
C GLN A 196 -56.28 6.76 -18.17
N PRO A 197 -57.35 6.78 -17.35
CA PRO A 197 -58.61 7.39 -17.73
C PRO A 197 -58.48 8.90 -17.92
N THR A 198 -59.09 9.44 -18.98
CA THR A 198 -59.22 10.89 -19.15
C THR A 198 -60.25 11.41 -18.14
N LYS A 199 -59.84 12.31 -17.23
CA LYS A 199 -60.80 12.96 -16.32
C LYS A 199 -61.78 13.79 -17.15
N THR A 200 -63.07 13.46 -17.11
CA THR A 200 -64.14 14.34 -17.62
C THR A 200 -64.23 15.59 -16.74
N LYS A 201 -64.22 16.75 -17.38
CA LYS A 201 -64.33 18.08 -16.74
C LYS A 201 -65.66 18.27 -16.04
#